data_AF-A0A7S0JCJ6-F1
#
_entry.id   AF-A0A7S0JCJ6-F1
#
_cell.length_a   1.000
_cell.length_b   1.000
_cell.length_c   1.000
_cell.angle_alpha   90.00
_cell.angle_beta   90.00
_cell.angle_gamma   90.00
#
_symmetry.space_group_name_H-M   'P 1'
#
loop_
_entity.id
_entity.type
_entity.pdbx_description
1 polymer ?
#
loop_
_entity_poly.entity_id
_entity_poly.type
_entity_poly.pdbx_seq_one_letter_code
_entity_poly.pdbx_strand_id
1 'polypeptide(L)'
;REWLRADECDSSASTLRSPPPHAYTLPSAQLAAYVHSLVLAVERDEYTHTVKEALTELLELAPHWPQVSYLQLLYHTQAREADAALEAFHRYFDCVRAR
;
A
#
# COMPACT_ATOMS: atom_id res chain seq x y z
N ARG A 1 -24.55 3.66 -48.86
CA ARG A 1 -25.19 4.97 -48.57
C ARG A 1 -26.34 4.64 -47.63
N GLU A 2 -26.42 5.05 -46.37
CA GLU A 2 -25.96 6.22 -45.65
C GLU A 2 -25.77 5.89 -44.16
N TRP A 3 -25.09 6.79 -43.45
CA TRP A 3 -24.78 6.72 -42.03
C TRP A 3 -26.00 7.04 -41.16
N LEU A 4 -26.14 6.41 -40.00
CA LEU A 4 -26.87 6.99 -38.86
C LEU A 4 -25.94 7.02 -37.64
N ARG A 5 -25.67 8.22 -37.13
CA ARG A 5 -25.00 8.50 -35.86
C ARG A 5 -26.04 8.66 -34.76
N ALA A 6 -25.65 8.20 -33.56
CA ALA A 6 -26.10 8.55 -32.19
C ALA A 6 -27.62 8.45 -31.94
N ASP A 7 -28.12 7.79 -30.89
CA ASP A 7 -27.88 8.14 -29.49
C ASP A 7 -28.48 7.07 -28.53
N GLU A 8 -28.02 7.10 -27.29
CA GLU A 8 -28.59 6.56 -26.03
C GLU A 8 -28.55 5.06 -25.63
N CYS A 9 -27.98 4.86 -24.41
CA CYS A 9 -28.17 3.79 -23.40
C CYS A 9 -27.77 2.35 -23.76
N ASP A 10 -27.06 1.57 -22.95
CA ASP A 10 -26.80 1.65 -21.52
C ASP A 10 -25.56 0.77 -21.20
N SER A 11 -24.89 1.15 -20.12
CA SER A 11 -23.92 0.43 -19.32
C SER A 11 -23.79 -1.07 -19.55
N SER A 12 -22.73 -1.47 -20.23
CA SER A 12 -21.97 -2.69 -19.90
C SER A 12 -20.57 -2.54 -20.48
N ALA A 13 -19.88 -1.47 -20.06
CA ALA A 13 -18.43 -1.55 -19.99
C ALA A 13 -18.16 -2.67 -18.99
N SER A 14 -18.00 -3.89 -19.50
CA SER A 14 -17.48 -5.03 -18.77
C SER A 14 -16.27 -4.52 -18.03
N THR A 15 -16.49 -4.20 -16.76
CA THR A 15 -15.49 -3.63 -15.89
C THR A 15 -14.46 -4.73 -15.87
N LEU A 16 -13.33 -4.52 -16.53
CA LEU A 16 -12.10 -5.26 -16.31
C LEU A 16 -11.77 -5.02 -14.85
N ARG A 17 -12.46 -5.76 -13.99
CA ARG A 17 -12.32 -5.79 -12.56
C ARG A 17 -10.99 -6.48 -12.40
N SER A 18 -9.96 -5.65 -12.40
CA SER A 18 -8.59 -6.07 -12.14
C SER A 18 -8.65 -7.00 -10.94
N PRO A 19 -8.04 -8.19 -11.02
CA PRO A 19 -8.05 -9.10 -9.90
C PRO A 19 -7.52 -8.34 -8.67
N PRO A 20 -8.11 -8.53 -7.48
CA PRO A 20 -7.56 -7.93 -6.27
C PRO A 20 -6.08 -8.34 -6.17
N PRO A 21 -5.17 -7.45 -5.75
CA PRO A 21 -3.73 -7.70 -5.77
C PRO A 21 -3.30 -8.92 -4.93
N HIS A 22 -4.19 -9.49 -4.12
CA HIS A 22 -3.96 -10.66 -3.28
C HIS A 22 -3.79 -12.01 -4.01
N ALA A 23 -3.89 -12.06 -5.36
CA ALA A 23 -3.72 -13.31 -6.11
C ALA A 23 -2.25 -13.68 -6.40
N TYR A 24 -1.30 -12.78 -6.11
CA TYR A 24 0.12 -13.08 -6.19
C TYR A 24 0.72 -12.89 -4.81
N THR A 25 0.89 -13.99 -4.06
CA THR A 25 1.83 -14.02 -2.93
C THR A 25 3.20 -13.63 -3.48
N LEU A 26 3.56 -12.35 -3.35
CA LEU A 26 4.88 -11.86 -3.72
C LEU A 26 5.91 -12.70 -2.94
N PRO A 27 6.94 -13.24 -3.62
CA PRO A 27 8.07 -13.85 -2.93
C PRO A 27 8.59 -12.90 -1.85
N SER A 28 8.95 -13.42 -0.68
CA SER A 28 9.38 -12.61 0.47
C SER A 28 10.48 -11.58 0.10
N ALA A 29 11.37 -11.93 -0.82
CA ALA A 29 12.40 -11.02 -1.33
C ALA A 29 11.82 -9.83 -2.12
N GLN A 30 10.77 -10.03 -2.92
CA GLN A 30 10.12 -8.96 -3.68
C GLN A 30 9.32 -8.03 -2.76
N LEU A 31 8.64 -8.59 -1.76
CA LEU A 31 7.95 -7.80 -0.75
C LEU A 31 8.94 -6.93 0.05
N ALA A 32 10.08 -7.49 0.46
CA ALA A 32 11.12 -6.75 1.16
C ALA A 32 11.70 -5.61 0.30
N ALA A 33 11.99 -5.88 -0.98
CA ALA A 33 12.48 -4.86 -1.91
C ALA A 33 11.45 -3.74 -2.13
N TYR A 34 10.17 -4.10 -2.25
CA TYR A 34 9.09 -3.14 -2.39
C TYR A 34 8.94 -2.25 -1.16
N VAL A 35 8.86 -2.82 0.04
CA VAL A 35 8.80 -2.05 1.30
C VAL A 35 10.03 -1.14 1.45
N HIS A 36 11.22 -1.63 1.08
CA HIS A 36 12.44 -0.81 1.13
C HIS A 36 12.35 0.40 0.18
N SER A 37 11.80 0.24 -1.02
CA SER A 37 11.63 1.36 -1.95
C SER A 37 10.68 2.44 -1.40
N LEU A 38 9.62 2.04 -0.69
CA LEU A 38 8.69 2.95 -0.04
C LEU A 38 9.35 3.68 1.14
N VAL A 39 10.16 2.99 1.94
CA VAL A 39 10.95 3.61 3.02
C VAL A 39 11.86 4.70 2.47
N LEU A 40 12.57 4.45 1.36
CA LEU A 40 13.43 5.45 0.73
C LEU A 40 12.64 6.65 0.20
N ALA A 41 11.44 6.42 -0.35
CA ALA A 41 10.57 7.52 -0.79
C ALA A 41 10.12 8.40 0.39
N VAL A 42 9.74 7.76 1.51
CA VAL A 42 9.41 8.46 2.76
C VAL A 42 10.60 9.27 3.28
N GLU A 43 11.79 8.68 3.38
CA GLU A 43 12.98 9.37 3.90
C GLU A 43 13.42 10.56 3.04
N ARG A 44 13.09 10.54 1.74
CA ARG A 44 13.36 11.63 0.80
C ARG A 44 12.29 12.72 0.79
N ASP A 45 11.29 12.62 1.67
CA ASP A 45 10.14 13.54 1.69
C ASP A 45 9.32 13.48 0.39
N GLU A 46 9.45 12.40 -0.39
CA GLU A 46 8.67 12.13 -1.61
C GLU A 46 7.31 11.53 -1.22
N TYR A 47 6.69 12.14 -0.21
CA TYR A 47 5.41 11.72 0.35
C TYR A 47 4.30 11.92 -0.67
N THR A 48 3.90 10.82 -1.29
CA THR A 48 2.83 10.82 -2.28
C THR A 48 1.63 10.03 -1.76
N HIS A 49 0.46 10.31 -2.33
CA HIS A 49 -0.76 9.53 -2.13
C HIS A 49 -0.49 8.01 -2.30
N THR A 50 0.43 7.68 -3.21
CA THR A 50 0.88 6.33 -3.52
C THR A 50 1.52 5.60 -2.33
N VAL A 51 2.25 6.29 -1.45
CA VAL A 51 2.85 5.65 -0.25
C VAL A 51 1.77 5.25 0.74
N LYS A 52 0.74 6.09 0.91
CA LYS A 52 -0.39 5.82 1.82
C LYS A 52 -1.20 4.61 1.36
N GLU A 53 -1.53 4.55 0.07
CA GLU A 53 -2.25 3.42 -0.53
C GLU A 53 -1.45 2.13 -0.40
N ALA A 54 -0.16 2.17 -0.78
CA ALA A 54 0.74 1.02 -0.66
C ALA A 54 0.88 0.54 0.79
N LEU A 55 1.01 1.45 1.75
CA LEU A 55 1.07 1.09 3.17
C LEU A 55 -0.22 0.41 3.65
N THR A 56 -1.37 0.89 3.19
CA THR A 56 -2.67 0.29 3.55
C THR A 56 -2.76 -1.14 3.02
N GLU A 57 -2.39 -1.37 1.76
CA GLU A 57 -2.36 -2.72 1.18
C GLU A 57 -1.37 -3.64 1.89
N LEU A 58 -0.18 -3.12 2.25
CA LEU A 58 0.84 -3.89 2.97
C LEU A 58 0.37 -4.31 4.38
N LEU A 59 -0.39 -3.46 5.06
CA LEU A 59 -0.96 -3.77 6.37
C LEU A 59 -2.03 -4.86 6.29
N GLU A 60 -2.77 -4.96 5.18
CA GLU A 60 -3.72 -6.05 4.95
C GLU A 60 -3.02 -7.35 4.57
N LEU A 61 -1.98 -7.27 3.74
CA LEU A 61 -1.26 -8.42 3.20
C LEU A 61 -0.28 -9.06 4.19
N ALA A 62 0.47 -8.24 4.93
CA ALA A 62 1.56 -8.68 5.79
C ALA A 62 1.65 -7.86 7.09
N PRO A 63 0.59 -7.83 7.92
CA PRO A 63 0.54 -7.02 9.14
C PRO A 63 1.63 -7.39 10.17
N HIS A 64 2.11 -8.63 10.14
CA HIS A 64 3.11 -9.15 11.08
C HIS A 64 4.55 -9.00 10.59
N TRP A 65 4.78 -8.33 9.47
CA TRP A 65 6.12 -8.07 8.98
C TRP A 65 6.70 -6.82 9.64
N PRO A 66 7.83 -6.92 10.36
CA PRO A 66 8.43 -5.77 11.04
C PRO A 66 8.66 -4.59 10.10
N GLN A 67 9.10 -4.84 8.86
CA GLN A 67 9.38 -3.80 7.88
C GLN A 67 8.14 -2.97 7.52
N VAL A 68 6.93 -3.57 7.56
CA VAL A 68 5.66 -2.87 7.32
C VAL A 68 5.35 -1.94 8.49
N SER A 69 5.51 -2.41 9.74
CA SER A 69 5.35 -1.56 10.93
C SER A 69 6.37 -0.43 10.99
N TYR A 70 7.60 -0.66 10.52
CA TYR A 70 8.62 0.38 10.40
C TYR A 70 8.24 1.45 9.38
N LEU A 71 7.74 1.05 8.20
CA LEU A 71 7.23 1.98 7.20
C LEU A 71 6.06 2.81 7.77
N GLN A 72 5.15 2.18 8.52
CA GLN A 72 4.05 2.86 9.20
C GLN A 72 4.54 3.89 10.23
N LEU A 73 5.57 3.54 11.01
CA LEU A 73 6.20 4.46 11.96
C LEU A 73 6.77 5.68 11.23
N LEU A 74 7.54 5.48 10.16
CA LEU A 74 8.09 6.59 9.38
C LEU A 74 6.98 7.46 8.78
N TYR A 75 5.88 6.84 8.34
CA TYR A 75 4.72 7.55 7.83
C TYR A 75 4.13 8.52 8.84
N HIS A 76 3.78 8.02 10.01
CA HIS A 76 3.16 8.85 11.04
C HIS A 76 4.14 9.87 11.61
N THR A 77 5.44 9.55 11.64
CA THR A 77 6.48 10.51 12.06
C THR A 77 6.55 11.70 11.12
N GLN A 78 6.54 11.47 9.80
CA GLN A 78 6.51 12.54 8.80
C GLN A 78 5.19 13.34 8.83
N ALA A 79 4.06 12.63 8.99
CA ALA A 79 2.75 13.26 9.15
C ALA A 79 2.58 14.02 10.48
N ARG A 80 3.57 13.93 11.40
CA ARG A 80 3.54 14.50 12.75
C ARG A 80 2.39 13.96 13.63
N GLU A 81 2.01 12.70 13.39
CA GLU A 81 0.98 11.97 14.12
C GLU A 81 1.65 11.14 15.23
N ALA A 82 2.00 11.79 16.33
CA ALA A 82 2.85 11.19 17.37
C ALA A 82 2.28 9.90 17.99
N ASP A 83 0.98 9.87 18.30
CA ASP A 83 0.34 8.70 18.91
C ASP A 83 0.34 7.50 17.96
N ALA A 84 -0.01 7.72 16.69
CA ALA A 84 0.00 6.69 15.67
C ALA A 84 1.43 6.18 15.37
N ALA A 85 2.42 7.08 15.41
CA ALA A 85 3.83 6.71 15.31
C ALA A 85 4.27 5.80 16.46
N LEU A 86 3.89 6.13 17.71
CA LEU A 86 4.19 5.31 18.88
C LEU A 86 3.52 3.92 18.82
N GLU A 87 2.27 3.84 18.37
CA GLU A 87 1.59 2.55 18.17
C GLU A 87 2.29 1.69 17.11
N ALA A 88 2.74 2.29 16.01
CA ALA A 88 3.51 1.60 14.98
C ALA A 88 4.88 1.15 15.48
N PHE A 89 5.54 1.96 16.31
CA PHE A 89 6.79 1.60 16.99
C PHE A 89 6.61 0.38 17.89
N HIS A 90 5.57 0.34 18.72
CA HIS A 90 5.29 -0.84 19.56
C HIS A 90 5.06 -2.10 18.73
N ARG A 91 4.22 -2.00 17.69
CA ARG A 91 3.97 -3.11 16.76
C ARG A 91 5.23 -3.63 16.07
N TYR A 92 6.15 -2.73 15.70
CA TYR A 92 7.44 -3.12 15.14
C TYR A 92 8.21 -4.05 16.09
N PHE A 93 8.38 -3.63 17.35
CA PHE A 93 9.12 -4.43 18.33
C PHE A 93 8.41 -5.74 18.69
N ASP A 94 7.08 -5.74 18.76
CA ASP A 94 6.31 -6.96 18.96
C ASP A 94 6.54 -7.97 17.82
N CYS A 95 6.55 -7.50 16.57
CA CYS A 95 6.82 -8.35 15.40
C CYS A 95 8.27 -8.88 15.38
N VAL A 96 9.25 -8.06 15.78
CA VAL A 96 10.65 -8.50 15.86
C VAL A 96 10.84 -9.56 16.96
N ARG A 97 10.20 -9.36 18.11
CA ARG A 97 10.32 -10.28 19.26
C ARG A 97 9.63 -11.63 19.02
N ALA A 98 8.61 -11.68 18.17
CA ALA A 98 7.85 -12.90 17.87
C ALA A 98 8.56 -13.86 16.87
N ARG A 99 9.72 -13.47 16.33
CA ARG A 99 10.55 -14.28 15.42
C ARG A 99 11.69 -14.97 16.16
#